data_AF-A0A433ACH7-F1
#
_entry.id   AF-A0A433ACH7-F1
#
_cell.length_a   1.000
_cell.length_b   1.000
_cell.length_c   1.000
_cell.angle_alpha   90.00
_cell.angle_beta   90.00
_cell.angle_gamma   90.00
#
_symmetry.space_group_name_H-M   'P 1'
#
loop_
_entity.id
_entity.type
_entity.pdbx_description
1 polymer ?
#
loop_
_entity_poly.entity_id
_entity_poly.type
_entity_poly.pdbx_seq_one_letter_code
_entity_poly.pdbx_strand_id
1 'polypeptide(L)'
;MRTSRKALNIVIAAGVVALTGTSAFAYSQKVKDACSADYASLCGKYKQGSSELRRCFESNRRVLSSECVQALVNAGEVPARYLKERR
;
A
#
# COMPACT_ATOMS: atom_id res chain seq x y z
N MET A 1 -33.53 22.38 32.96
CA MET A 1 -34.37 23.22 32.09
C MET A 1 -35.23 22.31 31.20
N ARG A 2 -36.55 22.49 31.29
CA ARG A 2 -37.66 22.03 30.42
C ARG A 2 -37.34 20.95 29.38
N THR A 3 -37.64 19.68 29.66
CA THR A 3 -38.83 18.97 29.13
C THR A 3 -39.20 19.31 27.69
N SER A 4 -38.92 18.41 26.77
CA SER A 4 -39.70 18.30 25.52
C SER A 4 -39.76 16.84 25.09
N ARG A 5 -40.93 16.26 25.39
CA ARG A 5 -41.41 14.95 24.95
C ARG A 5 -41.53 14.99 23.43
N LYS A 6 -40.75 14.19 22.71
CA LYS A 6 -41.17 13.55 21.45
C LYS A 6 -40.58 12.15 21.41
N ALA A 7 -41.29 11.22 22.04
CA ALA A 7 -41.24 9.83 21.65
C ALA A 7 -41.80 9.75 20.24
N LEU A 8 -40.94 9.65 19.23
CA LEU A 8 -41.32 9.22 17.91
C LEU A 8 -40.44 8.02 17.58
N ASN A 9 -41.07 6.85 17.67
CA ASN A 9 -40.51 5.56 17.34
C ASN A 9 -39.89 5.60 15.94
N ILE A 10 -38.57 5.47 15.85
CA ILE A 10 -37.87 5.16 14.61
C ILE A 10 -37.27 3.77 14.80
N VAL A 11 -38.03 2.75 14.43
CA VAL A 11 -37.53 1.40 14.22
C VAL A 11 -36.85 1.42 12.85
N ILE A 12 -35.55 1.73 12.81
CA ILE A 12 -34.71 1.46 11.63
C ILE A 12 -33.88 0.22 11.97
N ALA A 13 -34.40 -0.93 11.57
CA ALA A 13 -33.58 -2.10 11.34
C ALA A 13 -32.73 -1.83 10.08
N ALA A 14 -31.50 -1.36 10.26
CA ALA A 14 -30.52 -1.31 9.18
C ALA A 14 -29.14 -1.62 9.76
N GLY A 15 -28.56 -2.71 9.26
CA GLY A 15 -27.37 -3.34 9.80
C GLY A 15 -26.19 -2.39 9.95
N VAL A 16 -25.39 -2.62 10.99
CA VAL A 16 -24.07 -2.04 11.16
C VAL A 16 -23.22 -2.50 9.97
N VAL A 17 -23.09 -1.66 8.94
CA VAL A 17 -22.09 -1.86 7.87
C VAL A 17 -20.73 -1.61 8.49
N ALA A 18 -20.08 -2.69 8.94
CA ALA A 18 -18.67 -2.65 9.30
C ALA A 18 -17.85 -2.34 8.04
N LEU A 19 -17.36 -1.11 7.92
CA LEU A 19 -16.36 -0.69 6.94
C LEU A 19 -15.00 -1.32 7.32
N THR A 20 -14.84 -2.64 7.17
CA THR A 20 -13.51 -3.26 7.23
C THR A 20 -12.81 -3.00 5.90
N GLY A 21 -12.18 -1.83 5.77
CA GLY A 21 -11.30 -1.54 4.65
C GLY A 21 -10.06 -2.43 4.72
N THR A 22 -10.04 -3.52 3.95
CA THR A 22 -8.81 -4.28 3.71
C THR A 22 -7.95 -3.49 2.74
N SER A 23 -6.95 -2.78 3.26
CA SER A 23 -5.96 -2.09 2.42
C SER A 23 -5.11 -3.12 1.68
N ALA A 24 -5.52 -3.47 0.46
CA ALA A 24 -4.71 -4.28 -0.44
C ALA A 24 -3.62 -3.39 -1.07
N PHE A 25 -2.37 -3.56 -0.63
CA PHE A 25 -1.21 -2.85 -1.18
C PHE A 25 -0.80 -3.47 -2.52
N ALA A 26 -1.58 -3.26 -3.57
CA ALA A 26 -1.23 -3.75 -4.90
C ALA A 26 -0.31 -2.74 -5.61
N TYR A 27 0.91 -3.17 -5.96
CA TYR A 27 1.77 -2.37 -6.83
C TYR A 27 1.12 -2.12 -8.19
N SER A 28 1.30 -0.90 -8.71
CA SER A 28 0.89 -0.55 -10.08
C SER A 28 1.60 -1.43 -11.12
N GLN A 29 0.99 -1.58 -12.31
CA GLN A 29 1.60 -2.36 -13.40
C GLN A 29 2.99 -1.83 -13.77
N LYS A 30 3.15 -0.50 -13.80
CA LYS A 30 4.45 0.15 -14.06
C LYS A 30 5.54 -0.29 -13.08
N VAL A 31 5.20 -0.41 -11.79
CA VAL A 31 6.15 -0.89 -10.77
C VAL A 31 6.48 -2.36 -10.99
N LYS A 32 5.47 -3.18 -11.30
CA LYS A 32 5.70 -4.62 -11.58
C LYS A 32 6.63 -4.83 -12.77
N ASP A 33 6.44 -4.07 -13.84
CA ASP A 33 7.24 -4.19 -15.06
C ASP A 33 8.68 -3.74 -14.79
N ALA A 34 8.86 -2.55 -14.21
CA ALA A 34 10.17 -1.98 -13.89
C ALA A 34 10.96 -2.79 -12.85
N CYS A 35 10.27 -3.39 -11.89
CA CYS A 35 10.90 -4.19 -10.83
C CYS A 35 10.92 -5.70 -11.14
N SER A 36 10.53 -6.14 -12.33
CA SER A 36 10.36 -7.58 -12.64
C SER A 36 11.65 -8.38 -12.45
N ALA A 37 12.78 -7.89 -12.97
CA ALA A 37 14.09 -8.52 -12.83
C ALA A 37 14.57 -8.51 -11.37
N ASP A 38 14.50 -7.36 -10.71
CA ASP A 38 14.88 -7.20 -9.29
C ASP A 38 14.04 -8.11 -8.39
N TYR A 39 12.74 -8.22 -8.66
CA TYR A 39 11.84 -9.11 -7.96
C TYR A 39 12.27 -10.56 -8.13
N ALA A 40 12.48 -11.02 -9.37
CA ALA A 40 12.87 -12.40 -9.63
C ALA A 40 14.20 -12.77 -8.96
N SER A 41 15.18 -11.85 -8.95
CA SER A 41 16.51 -12.10 -8.40
C SER A 41 16.58 -11.96 -6.87
N LEU A 42 15.82 -11.06 -6.26
CA LEU A 42 15.98 -10.71 -4.83
C LEU A 42 14.78 -11.10 -3.97
N CYS A 43 13.57 -10.98 -4.50
CA CYS A 43 12.33 -10.97 -3.71
C CYS A 43 11.27 -11.99 -4.17
N GLY A 44 11.57 -12.87 -5.12
CA GLY A 44 10.62 -13.73 -5.83
C GLY A 44 9.83 -14.71 -4.96
N LYS A 45 10.27 -14.93 -3.72
CA LYS A 45 9.60 -15.75 -2.71
C LYS A 45 8.38 -15.08 -2.07
N TYR A 46 8.22 -13.77 -2.21
CA TYR A 46 7.16 -13.00 -1.57
C TYR A 46 6.02 -12.71 -2.55
N LYS A 47 4.77 -12.82 -2.08
CA LYS A 47 3.61 -12.51 -2.91
C LYS A 47 3.65 -11.04 -3.38
N GLN A 48 3.27 -10.80 -4.63
CA GLN A 48 3.11 -9.43 -5.14
C GLN A 48 2.13 -8.64 -4.28
N GLY A 49 2.53 -7.42 -3.92
CA GLY A 49 1.74 -6.54 -3.06
C GLY A 49 1.67 -6.95 -1.57
N SER A 50 2.50 -7.89 -1.14
CA SER A 50 2.59 -8.26 0.26
C SER A 50 3.50 -7.30 1.04
N SER A 51 3.26 -7.21 2.34
CA SER A 51 4.09 -6.39 3.23
C SER A 51 5.55 -6.87 3.26
N GLU A 52 5.76 -8.18 3.11
CA GLU A 52 7.05 -8.84 3.04
C GLU A 52 7.82 -8.44 1.78
N LEU A 53 7.13 -8.34 0.65
CA LEU A 53 7.74 -7.86 -0.59
C LEU A 53 8.21 -6.41 -0.44
N ARG A 54 7.39 -5.55 0.18
CA ARG A 54 7.77 -4.15 0.47
C ARG A 54 9.03 -4.08 1.34
N ARG A 55 9.09 -4.89 2.40
CA ARG A 55 10.28 -5.01 3.27
C ARG A 55 11.50 -5.53 2.51
N CYS A 56 11.31 -6.46 1.56
CA CYS A 56 12.40 -6.98 0.73
C CYS A 56 13.01 -5.88 -0.16
N PHE A 57 12.18 -5.08 -0.83
CA PHE A 57 12.65 -3.94 -1.61
C PHE A 57 13.35 -2.89 -0.75
N GLU A 58 12.81 -2.55 0.43
CA GLU A 58 13.44 -1.59 1.35
C GLU A 58 14.82 -2.06 1.85
N SER A 59 14.97 -3.36 2.12
CA SER A 59 16.22 -3.98 2.57
C SER A 59 17.27 -4.00 1.45
N ASN A 60 16.83 -4.23 0.21
CA ASN A 60 17.70 -4.30 -0.97
C ASN A 60 17.81 -2.98 -1.73
N ARG A 61 17.35 -1.85 -1.17
CA ARG A 61 17.22 -0.56 -1.88
C ARG A 61 18.48 -0.08 -2.61
N ARG A 62 19.67 -0.44 -2.11
CA ARG A 62 20.96 -0.09 -2.72
C ARG A 62 21.30 -0.95 -3.94
N VAL A 63 20.78 -2.18 -3.99
CA VAL A 63 21.04 -3.19 -5.01
C VAL A 63 20.00 -3.16 -6.13
N LEU A 64 18.76 -2.76 -5.83
CA LEU A 64 17.70 -2.62 -6.83
C LEU A 64 18.15 -1.81 -8.04
N SER A 65 17.63 -2.10 -9.23
CA SER A 65 17.89 -1.28 -10.42
C SER A 65 17.45 0.19 -10.25
N SER A 66 18.08 1.08 -11.02
CA SER A 66 17.69 2.50 -11.15
C SER A 66 16.21 2.67 -11.49
N GLU A 67 15.74 1.88 -12.45
CA GLU A 67 14.36 1.93 -12.94
C GLU A 67 13.35 1.49 -11.87
N CYS A 68 13.63 0.40 -11.15
CA CYS A 68 12.73 -0.08 -10.11
C CYS A 68 12.58 0.93 -8.96
N VAL A 69 13.68 1.50 -8.45
CA VAL A 69 13.58 2.52 -7.37
C VAL A 69 12.85 3.76 -7.86
N GLN A 70 13.10 4.20 -9.10
CA GLN A 70 12.37 5.32 -9.68
C GLN A 70 10.87 5.04 -9.78
N ALA A 71 10.49 3.83 -10.21
CA ALA A 71 9.09 3.42 -10.29
C ALA A 71 8.44 3.37 -8.90
N LEU A 72 9.11 2.82 -7.90
CA LEU A 72 8.63 2.77 -6.50
C LEU A 72 8.45 4.18 -5.92
N VAL A 73 9.38 5.10 -6.18
CA VAL A 73 9.24 6.50 -5.74
C VAL A 73 8.09 7.20 -6.45
N ASN A 74 7.98 7.03 -7.76
CA ASN A 74 6.90 7.64 -8.56
C ASN A 74 5.52 7.12 -8.16
N ALA A 75 5.44 5.86 -7.72
CA ALA A 75 4.21 5.25 -7.22
C ALA A 75 3.91 5.59 -5.74
N GLY A 76 4.81 6.29 -5.04
CA GLY A 76 4.64 6.63 -3.62
C GLY A 76 4.87 5.46 -2.65
N GLU A 77 5.46 4.36 -3.12
CA GLU A 77 5.69 3.14 -2.34
C GLU A 77 6.92 3.27 -1.42
N VAL A 78 7.87 4.11 -1.82
CA VAL A 78 9.10 4.42 -1.09
C VAL A 78 9.41 5.93 -1.20
N PRO A 79 10.16 6.51 -0.25
CA PRO A 79 10.41 7.93 -0.21
C PRO A 79 11.45 8.38 -1.26
N ALA A 80 11.27 9.59 -1.80
CA ALA A 80 12.13 10.16 -2.83
C ALA A 80 13.63 10.27 -2.45
N ARG A 81 13.96 10.21 -1.16
CA ARG A 81 15.35 10.19 -0.68
C ARG A 81 16.16 9.01 -1.22
N TYR A 82 15.51 7.89 -1.60
CA TYR A 82 16.20 6.74 -2.18
C TYR A 82 16.88 7.07 -3.51
N LEU A 83 16.35 8.03 -4.28
CA LEU A 83 17.00 8.49 -5.51
C LEU A 83 18.18 9.43 -5.22
N LYS A 84 18.09 10.24 -4.15
CA LYS A 84 19.18 11.14 -3.73
C LYS A 84 20.39 10.38 -3.21
N GLU A 85 20.17 9.31 -2.44
CA GLU A 85 21.24 8.44 -1.90
C GLU A 85 22.00 7.63 -2.96
N ARG A 86 21.50 7.62 -4.20
CA ARG A 86 22.07 6.89 -5.34
C ARG A 86 22.86 7.75 -6.32
N ARG A 87 22.78 9.08 -6.17
CA ARG A 87 23.58 10.04 -6.91
C ARG A 87 24.91 10.26 -6.17
#